data_AF-A0A8S3CJJ6-F1
#
_entry.id   AF-A0A8S3CJJ6-F1
#
_cell.length_a   1.000
_cell.length_b   1.000
_cell.length_c   1.000
_cell.angle_alpha   90.00
_cell.angle_beta   90.00
_cell.angle_gamma   90.00
#
_symmetry.space_group_name_H-M   'P 1'
#
loop_
_entity.id
_entity.type
_entity.pdbx_description
1 polymer ?
#
loop_
_entity_poly.entity_id
_entity_poly.type
_entity_poly.pdbx_seq_one_letter_code
_entity_poly.pdbx_strand_id
1 'polypeptide(L)' 'GAALAAGCTVVVKPAEDTPYSCLAVCDLAKEAGFPDGTFNVITSTRSAEVGKFLCEHPL' A
#
# COMPACT_ATOMS: atom_id res chain seq x y z
N GLY A 1 3.96 -1.82 -8.89
CA GLY A 1 4.13 -2.47 -10.21
C GLY A 1 4.95 -3.73 -10.09
N ALA A 2 6.27 -3.61 -10.03
CA ALA A 2 7.18 -4.77 -10.03
C ALA A 2 6.91 -5.80 -8.91
N ALA A 3 6.61 -5.36 -7.68
CA ALA A 3 6.32 -6.26 -6.56
C ALA A 3 5.07 -7.12 -6.78
N LEU A 4 3.98 -6.52 -7.28
CA LEU A 4 2.75 -7.27 -7.62
C LEU A 4 2.98 -8.25 -8.77
N ALA A 5 3.73 -7.84 -9.80
CA ALA A 5 4.07 -8.71 -10.92
C ALA A 5 4.98 -9.87 -10.52
N ALA A 6 5.82 -9.69 -9.50
CA ALA A 6 6.63 -10.75 -8.91
C ALA A 6 5.82 -11.72 -8.02
N GLY A 7 4.50 -11.52 -7.90
CA GLY A 7 3.62 -12.34 -7.06
C GLY A 7 3.69 -11.98 -5.57
N CYS A 8 4.32 -10.86 -5.21
CA CYS A 8 4.35 -10.40 -3.83
C CYS A 8 3.06 -9.63 -3.48
N THR A 9 2.60 -9.79 -2.24
CA THR A 9 1.64 -8.86 -1.64
C THR A 9 2.35 -7.56 -1.26
N VAL A 10 1.61 -6.46 -1.28
CA VAL A 10 2.17 -5.12 -1.04
C VAL A 10 1.37 -4.38 0.00
N VAL A 11 2.08 -3.73 0.92
CA VAL A 11 1.54 -2.70 1.82
C VAL A 11 2.16 -1.36 1.43
N VAL A 12 1.32 -0.40 1.05
CA VAL A 12 1.74 0.93 0.59
C VAL A 12 1.32 1.98 1.60
N LYS A 13 2.27 2.77 2.09
CA LYS A 13 2.01 4.01 2.83
C LYS A 13 2.24 5.21 1.90
N PRO A 14 1.20 5.85 1.35
CA PRO A 14 1.36 7.00 0.45
C PRO A 14 1.89 8.24 1.18
N ALA A 15 2.37 9.21 0.42
CA ALA A 15 2.66 10.55 0.95
C ALA A 15 1.38 11.18 1.51
N GLU A 16 1.53 11.96 2.59
CA GLU A 16 0.40 12.59 3.27
C GLU A 16 -0.33 13.64 2.42
N ASP A 17 0.38 14.25 1.48
CA ASP A 17 -0.18 15.25 0.56
C ASP A 17 -1.00 14.62 -0.58
N THR A 18 -0.76 13.35 -0.90
CA THR A 18 -1.38 12.66 -2.05
C THR A 18 -2.00 11.30 -1.70
N PRO A 19 -2.82 11.19 -0.64
CA PRO A 19 -3.34 9.91 -0.19
C PRO A 19 -4.37 9.32 -1.16
N TYR A 20 -5.16 10.16 -1.83
CA TYR A 20 -6.28 9.72 -2.66
C TYR A 20 -5.86 8.95 -3.91
N SER A 21 -4.71 9.28 -4.52
CA SER A 21 -4.23 8.57 -5.70
C SER A 21 -3.92 7.10 -5.41
N CYS A 22 -3.33 6.80 -4.25
CA CYS A 22 -3.09 5.40 -3.86
C CYS A 22 -4.38 4.66 -3.50
N LEU A 23 -5.35 5.34 -2.89
CA LEU A 23 -6.67 4.74 -2.63
C LEU A 23 -7.40 4.40 -3.93
N ALA A 24 -7.38 5.29 -4.93
CA ALA A 24 -7.96 5.01 -6.25
C ALA A 24 -7.31 3.80 -6.93
N VAL A 25 -5.98 3.65 -6.82
CA VAL A 25 -5.29 2.46 -7.34
C VAL A 25 -5.70 1.19 -6.58
N CYS A 26 -5.94 1.28 -5.28
CA CYS A 26 -6.42 0.15 -4.47
C CYS A 26 -7.82 -0.30 -4.91
N ASP A 27 -8.72 0.66 -5.18
CA ASP A 27 -10.08 0.37 -5.66
C ASP A 27 -10.05 -0.24 -7.06
N LEU A 28 -9.24 0.31 -7.97
CA LEU A 28 -9.02 -0.26 -9.31
C LEU A 28 -8.44 -1.68 -9.24
N ALA A 29 -7.56 -1.98 -8.28
CA ALA A 29 -7.02 -3.33 -8.10
C ALA A 29 -8.11 -4.33 -7.68
N LYS A 30 -9.05 -3.92 -6.82
CA LYS A 30 -10.22 -4.74 -6.46
C LYS A 30 -11.13 -4.97 -7.65
N GLU A 31 -11.43 -3.91 -8.42
CA GLU A 31 -12.24 -4.01 -9.65
C GLU A 31 -11.59 -4.93 -10.70
N ALA A 32 -10.25 -4.92 -10.78
CA ALA A 32 -9.49 -5.81 -11.65
C ALA A 32 -9.46 -7.28 -11.18
N GLY A 33 -10.08 -7.60 -10.04
CA GLY A 33 -10.20 -8.97 -9.52
C GLY A 33 -8.96 -9.47 -8.77
N PHE A 34 -8.10 -8.57 -8.27
CA PHE A 34 -7.00 -8.99 -7.40
C PHE A 34 -7.57 -9.60 -6.12
N PRO A 35 -6.96 -10.69 -5.59
CA PRO A 35 -7.38 -11.27 -4.32
C PRO A 35 -7.24 -10.25 -3.18
N ASP A 36 -8.18 -10.30 -2.23
CA ASP A 36 -8.13 -9.48 -1.02
C ASP A 36 -6.79 -9.61 -0.30
N GLY A 37 -6.25 -8.48 0.18
CA GLY A 37 -4.95 -8.43 0.85
C GLY A 37 -3.75 -8.44 -0.09
N THR A 38 -3.92 -8.54 -1.41
CA THR A 38 -2.80 -8.45 -2.37
C THR A 38 -2.20 -7.05 -2.43
N PHE A 39 -3.05 -6.02 -2.35
CA PHE A 39 -2.63 -4.62 -2.33
C PHE A 39 -3.34 -3.90 -1.18
N ASN A 40 -2.59 -3.47 -0.18
CA ASN A 40 -3.09 -2.80 1.01
C ASN A 40 -2.53 -1.38 1.06
N VAL A 41 -3.37 -0.41 1.44
CA VAL A 41 -2.96 0.99 1.56
C VAL A 41 -3.18 1.46 2.99
N ILE A 42 -2.14 2.04 3.60
CA ILE A 42 -2.19 2.60 4.96
C ILE A 42 -1.94 4.10 4.87
N THR A 43 -3.00 4.90 5.00
CA THR A 43 -2.90 6.36 5.11
C THR A 43 -2.64 6.76 6.56
N SER A 44 -1.74 7.72 6.78
CA SER A 44 -1.45 8.24 8.12
C SER A 44 -0.90 9.65 8.05
N THR A 45 -1.23 10.47 9.04
CA THR A 45 -0.63 11.80 9.29
C THR A 45 0.71 11.70 10.03
N ARG A 46 1.08 10.50 10.51
CA ARG A 46 2.34 10.21 11.21
C ARG A 46 3.31 9.49 10.27
N SER A 47 3.69 10.15 9.18
CA SER A 47 4.46 9.56 8.09
C SER A 47 5.77 8.90 8.53
N ALA A 48 6.58 9.59 9.35
CA ALA A 48 7.90 9.11 9.77
C ALA A 48 7.82 7.86 10.66
N GLU A 49 6.90 7.85 11.61
CA GLU A 49 6.73 6.75 12.56
C GLU A 49 6.19 5.49 11.89
N VAL A 50 5.13 5.63 11.06
CA VAL A 50 4.56 4.50 10.33
C VAL A 50 5.55 3.95 9.31
N GLY A 51 6.28 4.83 8.61
CA GLY A 51 7.34 4.42 7.69
C GLY A 51 8.44 3.64 8.40
N LYS A 52 8.92 4.14 9.55
CA LYS A 52 9.92 3.44 10.35
C LYS A 52 9.44 2.07 10.80
N PHE A 53 8.22 1.98 11.31
CA PHE A 53 7.61 0.71 11.71
C PHE A 53 7.54 -0.29 10.54
N LEU A 54 7.10 0.14 9.36
CA LEU A 54 7.03 -0.72 8.18
C LEU A 54 8.41 -1.21 7.73
N CYS A 55 9.45 -0.39 7.86
CA CYS A 55 10.83 -0.77 7.51
C CYS A 55 11.47 -1.70 8.54
N GLU A 56 11.09 -1.59 9.82
CA GLU A 56 11.63 -2.40 10.92
C GLU A 56 10.76 -3.64 11.22
N HIS A 57 9.67 -3.84 10.48
CA HIS A 57 8.73 -4.94 10.72
C HIS A 57 9.42 -6.30 10.52
N PRO A 58 9.38 -7.22 11.51
CA PRO A 58 10.07 -8.51 11.46
C PRO A 58 9.42 -9.54 10.50
N LEU A 59 8.55 -9.10 9.59
CA LEU A 59 7.50 -9.85 8.87
C LEU A 59 6.29 -10.25 9.73
#